data_AF-A0A9X1IV27-F1
#
_entry.id   AF-A0A9X1IV27-F1
#
_cell.length_a   1.000
_cell.length_b   1.000
_cell.length_c   1.000
_cell.angle_alpha   90.00
_cell.angle_beta   90.00
_cell.angle_gamma   90.00
#
_symmetry.space_group_name_H-M   'P 1'
#
loop_
_entity.id
_entity.type
_entity.pdbx_description
1 polymer ?
#
loop_
_entity_poly.entity_id
_entity_poly.type
_entity_poly.pdbx_seq_one_letter_code
_entity_poly.pdbx_strand_id
1 'polypeptide(L)'
;MKNNFKYAKSVIKYLEKRYGRLKGNTIADDVQYIKDIVNDHTTEDLQMMSRRINAAISYKKDTGYLDNHIVMYLGLLIPVFTSMGITIFNIVTNYNLAFLNNFLKINENQIKDADNLSDIFTSIDLSAPVNKWVYLICLILLLIFIAMAIVVRSIKKPIDNLYCYSVIIEEAIEQKKYIKRKRKRHLGKR
;
A
#
# COMPACT_ATOMS: atom_id res chain seq x y z
N MET A 1 -11.16 -1.25 36.85
CA MET A 1 -11.63 -1.39 35.46
C MET A 1 -11.32 -2.82 35.00
N LYS A 2 -12.32 -3.65 34.67
CA LYS A 2 -12.08 -5.01 34.17
C LYS A 2 -11.59 -4.88 32.73
N ASN A 3 -10.28 -4.96 32.52
CA ASN A 3 -9.67 -4.69 31.22
C ASN A 3 -10.04 -5.82 30.24
N ASN A 4 -10.86 -5.50 29.25
CA ASN A 4 -11.34 -6.48 28.28
C ASN A 4 -10.32 -6.63 27.14
N PHE A 5 -9.29 -7.44 27.35
CA PHE A 5 -8.26 -7.77 26.36
C PHE A 5 -8.75 -8.83 25.35
N LYS A 6 -9.95 -8.61 24.79
CA LYS A 6 -10.56 -9.58 23.85
C LYS A 6 -9.88 -9.56 22.49
N TYR A 7 -9.42 -8.39 22.03
CA TYR A 7 -8.83 -8.18 20.71
C TYR A 7 -7.56 -7.31 20.80
N ALA A 8 -6.63 -7.49 19.86
CA ALA A 8 -5.40 -6.69 19.77
C ALA A 8 -5.68 -5.18 19.70
N LYS A 9 -6.71 -4.77 18.95
CA LYS A 9 -7.13 -3.36 18.87
C LYS A 9 -7.52 -2.78 20.23
N SER A 10 -8.18 -3.58 21.08
CA SER A 10 -8.54 -3.16 22.43
C SER A 10 -7.32 -3.02 23.32
N VAL A 11 -6.34 -3.93 23.19
CA VAL A 11 -5.05 -3.88 23.89
C VAL A 11 -4.30 -2.60 23.50
N ILE A 12 -4.11 -2.36 22.19
CA ILE A 12 -3.43 -1.16 21.69
C ILE A 12 -4.13 0.10 22.17
N LYS A 13 -5.45 0.19 22.02
CA LYS A 13 -6.23 1.36 22.45
C LYS A 13 -6.08 1.62 23.95
N TYR A 14 -6.02 0.57 24.75
CA TYR A 14 -5.79 0.69 26.20
C TYR A 14 -4.38 1.22 26.49
N LEU A 15 -3.36 0.65 25.85
CA LEU A 15 -1.96 1.08 26.02
C LEU A 15 -1.77 2.53 25.58
N GLU A 16 -2.31 2.91 24.42
CA GLU A 16 -2.27 4.29 23.92
C GLU A 16 -2.95 5.28 24.85
N LYS A 17 -4.09 4.90 25.44
CA LYS A 17 -4.83 5.77 26.34
C LYS A 17 -4.12 5.97 27.68
N ARG A 18 -3.41 4.94 28.17
CA ARG A 18 -2.82 4.95 29.52
C ARG A 18 -1.38 5.44 29.53
N TYR A 19 -0.59 5.09 28.53
CA TYR A 19 0.86 5.32 28.49
C TYR A 19 1.29 6.22 27.32
N GLY A 20 0.36 6.57 26.41
CA GLY A 20 0.66 7.35 25.21
C GLY A 20 0.95 6.50 23.99
N ARG A 21 1.13 7.15 22.83
CA ARG A 21 1.41 6.46 21.56
C ARG A 21 2.89 6.16 21.45
N LEU A 22 3.24 4.96 20.99
CA LEU A 22 4.63 4.54 20.74
C LEU A 22 5.27 5.20 19.50
N LYS A 23 4.45 5.71 18.57
CA LYS A 23 4.96 6.15 17.27
C LYS A 23 5.76 7.45 17.40
N GLY A 24 7.07 7.36 17.19
CA GLY A 24 8.00 8.49 17.23
C GLY A 24 8.77 8.65 18.55
N ASN A 25 8.67 7.65 19.44
CA ASN A 25 9.40 7.62 20.70
C ASN A 25 10.91 7.44 20.49
N THR A 26 11.69 7.95 21.43
CA THR A 26 13.12 7.60 21.57
C THR A 26 13.27 6.30 22.35
N ILE A 27 14.44 5.67 22.29
CA ILE A 27 14.75 4.46 23.08
C ILE A 27 14.54 4.70 24.59
N ALA A 28 14.83 5.91 25.08
CA ALA A 28 14.62 6.26 26.48
C ALA A 28 13.13 6.26 26.86
N ASP A 29 12.27 6.79 25.98
CA ASP A 29 10.83 6.79 26.18
C ASP A 29 10.28 5.37 26.18
N ASP A 30 10.76 4.50 25.29
CA ASP A 30 10.36 3.10 25.23
C ASP A 30 10.76 2.33 26.50
N VAL A 31 11.97 2.56 27.03
CA VAL A 31 12.40 1.98 28.30
C VAL A 31 11.51 2.42 29.46
N GLN A 32 11.13 3.70 29.50
CA GLN A 32 10.22 4.20 30.53
C GLN A 32 8.83 3.60 30.40
N TYR A 33 8.31 3.56 29.18
CA TYR A 33 7.03 2.96 28.83
C TYR A 33 6.95 1.48 29.27
N ILE A 34 8.02 0.72 29.04
CA ILE A 34 8.10 -0.69 29.48
C ILE A 34 8.08 -0.79 31.01
N LYS A 35 8.84 0.05 31.73
CA LYS A 35 8.84 0.04 33.19
C LYS A 35 7.45 0.28 33.75
N ASP A 36 6.73 1.25 33.19
CA ASP A 36 5.38 1.60 33.63
C ASP A 36 4.40 0.43 33.40
N ILE A 37 4.48 -0.23 32.25
CA ILE A 37 3.69 -1.45 31.96
C ILE A 37 4.00 -2.56 32.97
N VAL A 38 5.28 -2.83 33.26
CA VAL A 38 5.73 -3.91 34.14
C VAL A 38 5.20 -3.72 35.56
N ASN A 39 5.12 -2.48 36.02
CA ASN A 39 4.62 -2.12 37.34
C ASN A 39 3.09 -2.28 37.43
N ASP A 40 2.37 -1.91 36.36
CA ASP A 40 0.91 -1.81 36.37
C ASP A 40 0.16 -3.12 36.07
N HIS A 41 0.82 -4.12 35.49
CA HIS A 41 0.14 -5.32 34.97
C HIS A 41 0.66 -6.61 35.54
N THR A 42 -0.18 -7.62 35.74
CA THR A 42 0.28 -8.96 36.16
C THR A 42 1.01 -9.70 35.03
N THR A 43 1.68 -10.82 35.34
CA THR A 43 2.36 -11.62 34.30
C THR A 43 1.34 -12.19 33.32
N GLU A 44 0.19 -12.57 33.86
CA GLU A 44 -0.96 -13.14 33.16
C GLU A 44 -1.59 -12.12 32.21
N ASP A 45 -1.73 -10.86 32.66
CA ASP A 45 -2.21 -9.75 31.81
C ASP A 45 -1.29 -9.53 30.61
N LEU A 46 0.02 -9.44 30.85
CA LEU A 46 1.00 -9.23 29.78
C LEU A 46 1.01 -10.39 28.77
N GLN A 47 0.94 -11.63 29.26
CA GLN A 47 0.82 -12.80 28.38
C GLN A 47 -0.48 -12.80 27.58
N MET A 48 -1.58 -12.35 28.17
CA MET A 48 -2.85 -12.22 27.47
C MET A 48 -2.76 -11.15 26.38
N MET A 49 -2.23 -9.97 26.69
CA MET A 49 -2.00 -8.91 25.70
C MET A 49 -1.12 -9.37 24.55
N SER A 50 0.02 -10.01 24.86
CA SER A 50 0.95 -10.59 23.88
C SER A 50 0.26 -11.59 22.97
N ARG A 51 -0.49 -12.55 23.53
CA ARG A 51 -1.25 -13.53 22.73
C ARG A 51 -2.24 -12.87 21.78
N ARG A 52 -2.94 -11.81 22.21
CA ARG A 52 -3.91 -11.12 21.35
C ARG A 52 -3.23 -10.38 20.21
N ILE A 53 -2.12 -9.69 20.48
CA ILE A 53 -1.36 -8.98 19.45
C ILE A 53 -0.74 -9.98 18.47
N ASN A 54 -0.10 -11.05 18.96
CA ASN A 54 0.48 -12.08 18.11
C ASN A 54 -0.55 -12.83 17.27
N ALA A 55 -1.73 -13.11 17.82
CA ALA A 55 -2.83 -13.68 17.03
C ALA A 55 -3.28 -12.75 15.90
N ALA A 56 -3.35 -11.43 16.16
CA ALA A 56 -3.70 -10.45 15.13
C ALA A 56 -2.59 -10.28 14.09
N ILE A 57 -1.31 -10.37 14.49
CA ILE A 57 -0.16 -10.37 13.57
C ILE A 57 -0.20 -11.60 12.68
N SER A 58 -0.38 -12.80 13.25
CA SER A 58 -0.48 -14.05 12.48
C SER A 58 -1.63 -14.00 11.50
N TYR A 59 -2.82 -13.60 11.95
CA TYR A 59 -3.98 -13.43 11.08
C TYR A 59 -3.69 -12.48 9.93
N LYS A 60 -3.08 -11.31 10.21
CA LYS A 60 -2.70 -10.34 9.17
C LYS A 60 -1.61 -10.83 8.23
N LYS A 61 -0.69 -11.67 8.71
CA LYS A 61 0.34 -12.30 7.88
C LYS A 61 -0.30 -13.30 6.91
N ASP A 62 -1.24 -14.10 7.41
CA ASP A 62 -1.97 -15.10 6.62
C ASP A 62 -2.91 -14.43 5.60
N THR A 63 -3.59 -13.35 5.98
CA THR A 63 -4.39 -12.54 5.04
C THR A 63 -3.54 -11.63 4.16
N GLY A 64 -2.26 -11.42 4.48
CA GLY A 64 -1.34 -10.62 3.68
C GLY A 64 -1.19 -11.16 2.25
N TYR A 65 -1.39 -12.47 2.07
CA TYR A 65 -1.49 -13.08 0.74
C TYR A 65 -2.70 -12.56 -0.05
N LEU A 66 -3.88 -12.51 0.57
CA LEU A 66 -5.11 -11.96 -0.03
C LEU A 66 -4.98 -10.46 -0.31
N ASP A 67 -4.35 -9.71 0.59
CA ASP A 67 -4.10 -8.28 0.41
C ASP A 67 -3.14 -8.01 -0.77
N ASN A 68 -2.15 -8.88 -0.98
CA ASN A 68 -1.24 -8.81 -2.13
C ASN A 68 -1.95 -9.14 -3.46
N HIS A 69 -3.01 -9.96 -3.46
CA HIS A 69 -3.79 -10.23 -4.67
C HIS A 69 -4.47 -8.99 -5.23
N ILE A 70 -4.96 -8.09 -4.38
CA ILE A 70 -5.56 -6.82 -4.85
C ILE A 70 -4.53 -5.98 -5.62
N VAL A 71 -3.30 -5.93 -5.11
CA VAL A 71 -2.18 -5.24 -5.78
C VAL A 71 -1.83 -5.91 -7.10
N MET A 72 -1.85 -7.24 -7.13
CA MET A 72 -1.64 -8.03 -8.35
C MET A 72 -2.74 -7.77 -9.39
N TYR A 73 -4.02 -7.75 -9.00
CA TYR A 73 -5.13 -7.45 -9.91
C TYR A 73 -5.06 -6.04 -10.49
N LEU A 74 -4.72 -5.03 -9.66
CA LEU A 74 -4.49 -3.66 -10.14
C LEU A 74 -3.30 -3.60 -11.12
N GLY A 75 -2.24 -4.36 -10.84
CA GLY A 75 -1.09 -4.49 -11.74
C GLY A 75 -1.45 -5.09 -13.09
N LEU A 76 -2.36 -6.08 -13.13
CA LEU A 76 -2.84 -6.70 -14.37
C LEU A 76 -3.66 -5.75 -15.26
N LEU A 77 -4.25 -4.69 -14.72
CA LEU A 77 -4.96 -3.70 -15.52
C LEU A 77 -4.00 -2.87 -16.39
N ILE A 78 -2.75 -2.66 -15.97
CA ILE A 78 -1.77 -1.88 -16.72
C ILE A 78 -1.55 -2.44 -18.14
N PRO A 79 -1.18 -3.72 -18.34
CA PRO A 79 -1.01 -4.26 -19.69
C PRO A 79 -2.32 -4.28 -20.48
N VAL A 80 -3.48 -4.47 -19.84
CA VAL A 80 -4.79 -4.42 -20.51
C VAL A 80 -5.06 -3.03 -21.10
N PHE A 81 -4.91 -1.97 -20.31
CA PHE A 81 -5.09 -0.61 -20.81
C PHE A 81 -4.01 -0.21 -21.82
N THR A 82 -2.78 -0.69 -21.64
CA THR A 82 -1.67 -0.41 -22.57
C THR A 82 -1.92 -1.08 -23.93
N SER A 83 -2.32 -2.36 -23.94
CA SER A 83 -2.64 -3.10 -25.17
C SER A 83 -3.88 -2.53 -25.88
N MET A 84 -4.91 -2.12 -25.13
CA MET A 84 -6.07 -1.42 -25.68
C MET A 84 -5.66 -0.08 -26.30
N GLY A 85 -4.77 0.67 -25.65
CA GLY A 85 -4.19 1.90 -26.20
C GLY A 85 -3.43 1.69 -27.51
N ILE A 86 -2.56 0.67 -27.56
CA ILE A 86 -1.83 0.30 -28.79
C ILE A 86 -2.79 -0.12 -29.89
N THR A 87 -3.85 -0.87 -29.55
CA THR A 87 -4.86 -1.32 -30.52
C THR A 87 -5.61 -0.13 -31.13
N ILE A 88 -6.09 0.80 -30.30
CA ILE A 88 -6.76 2.01 -30.77
C ILE A 88 -5.82 2.84 -31.64
N PHE A 89 -4.56 3.02 -31.20
CA PHE A 89 -3.55 3.72 -31.98
C PHE A 89 -3.37 3.08 -33.37
N ASN A 90 -3.23 1.76 -33.44
CA ASN A 90 -3.12 1.03 -34.70
C ASN A 90 -4.37 1.15 -35.58
N ILE A 91 -5.57 1.12 -35.01
CA ILE A 91 -6.81 1.32 -35.79
C ILE A 91 -6.83 2.72 -36.40
N VAL A 92 -6.50 3.74 -35.61
CA VAL A 92 -6.47 5.14 -36.06
C VAL A 92 -5.41 5.32 -37.15
N THR A 93 -4.18 4.83 -36.95
CA THR A 93 -3.12 4.98 -37.96
C THR A 93 -3.45 4.24 -39.26
N ASN A 94 -3.95 3.00 -39.18
CA ASN A 94 -4.32 2.23 -40.38
C ASN A 94 -5.51 2.83 -41.12
N TYR A 95 -6.54 3.29 -40.41
CA TYR A 95 -7.68 3.97 -41.04
C TYR A 95 -7.23 5.22 -41.79
N ASN A 96 -6.35 6.02 -41.18
CA ASN A 96 -5.83 7.23 -41.80
C ASN A 96 -4.92 6.92 -42.99
N LEU A 97 -4.08 5.89 -42.90
CA LEU A 97 -3.22 5.48 -44.00
C LEU A 97 -4.06 4.96 -45.19
N ALA A 98 -5.15 4.25 -44.91
CA ALA A 98 -6.13 3.84 -45.92
C ALA A 98 -6.87 5.04 -46.53
N PHE A 99 -7.27 6.02 -45.71
CA PHE A 99 -7.90 7.25 -46.17
C PHE A 99 -6.96 8.05 -47.08
N LEU A 100 -5.72 8.30 -46.65
CA LEU A 100 -4.68 8.94 -47.45
C LEU A 100 -4.44 8.21 -48.77
N ASN A 101 -4.25 6.89 -48.73
CA ASN A 101 -4.05 6.10 -49.94
C ASN A 101 -5.23 6.18 -50.92
N ASN A 102 -6.46 6.16 -50.42
CA ASN A 102 -7.65 6.29 -51.27
C ASN A 102 -7.80 7.71 -51.82
N PHE A 103 -7.52 8.74 -51.01
CA PHE A 103 -7.56 10.13 -51.43
C PHE A 103 -6.52 10.41 -52.53
N LEU A 104 -5.29 9.91 -52.36
CA LEU A 104 -4.22 10.01 -53.36
C LEU A 104 -4.60 9.31 -54.67
N LYS A 105 -5.21 8.12 -54.61
CA LYS A 105 -5.70 7.39 -55.79
C LYS A 105 -6.81 8.12 -56.54
N ILE A 106 -7.74 8.76 -55.82
CA ILE A 106 -8.87 9.48 -56.44
C ILE A 106 -8.37 10.77 -57.11
N ASN A 107 -7.40 11.45 -56.51
CA ASN A 107 -6.89 12.74 -56.98
C ASN A 107 -5.56 12.64 -57.74
N GLU A 108 -5.15 11.44 -58.15
CA GLU A 108 -3.86 11.15 -58.82
C GLU A 108 -3.60 12.05 -60.03
N ASN A 109 -4.66 12.46 -60.73
CA ASN A 109 -4.58 13.33 -61.91
C ASN A 109 -4.48 14.84 -61.58
N GLN A 110 -4.80 15.26 -60.35
CA GLN A 110 -4.82 16.66 -59.89
C GLN A 110 -3.63 17.00 -58.98
N ILE A 111 -2.93 16.00 -58.44
CA ILE A 111 -1.77 16.16 -57.55
C ILE A 111 -0.50 16.20 -58.41
N LYS A 112 -0.26 17.31 -59.11
CA LYS A 112 1.01 17.56 -59.82
C LYS A 112 1.98 18.48 -59.05
N ASP A 113 1.47 19.23 -58.10
CA ASP A 113 2.25 20.19 -57.31
C ASP A 113 2.44 19.70 -55.88
N ALA A 114 3.71 19.58 -55.44
CA ALA A 114 4.11 19.12 -54.11
C ALA A 114 3.55 19.99 -52.97
N ASP A 115 3.22 21.25 -53.25
CA ASP A 115 2.66 22.20 -52.28
C ASP A 115 1.24 21.81 -51.85
N ASN A 116 0.41 21.26 -52.75
CA ASN A 116 -0.93 20.79 -52.41
C ASN A 116 -0.88 19.56 -51.48
N LEU A 117 0.14 18.72 -51.60
CA LEU A 117 0.37 17.54 -50.76
C LEU A 117 0.68 17.94 -49.31
N SER A 118 1.55 18.93 -49.12
CA SER A 118 1.87 19.50 -47.80
C SER A 118 0.60 20.00 -47.10
N ASP A 119 -0.22 20.80 -47.80
CA ASP A 119 -1.46 21.36 -47.25
C ASP A 119 -2.49 20.29 -46.89
N ILE A 120 -2.58 19.21 -47.68
CA ILE A 120 -3.42 18.04 -47.38
C ILE A 120 -2.91 17.29 -46.13
N PHE A 121 -1.60 17.09 -45.99
CA PHE A 121 -1.03 16.47 -44.80
C PHE A 121 -1.24 17.33 -43.53
N THR A 122 -1.13 18.66 -43.63
CA THR A 122 -1.40 19.57 -42.51
C THR A 122 -2.88 19.71 -42.17
N SER A 123 -3.79 19.54 -43.15
CA SER A 123 -5.24 19.57 -42.89
C SER A 123 -5.74 18.28 -42.22
N ILE A 124 -5.00 17.18 -42.34
CA ILE A 124 -5.15 15.95 -41.55
C ILE A 124 -4.36 16.11 -40.24
N ASP A 125 -4.65 17.15 -39.44
CA ASP A 125 -4.04 17.33 -38.13
C ASP A 125 -4.61 16.34 -37.10
N LEU A 126 -4.02 15.14 -37.12
CA LEU A 126 -4.35 14.02 -36.23
C LEU A 126 -3.71 14.15 -34.85
N SER A 127 -2.87 15.17 -34.63
CA SER A 127 -2.27 15.41 -33.32
C SER A 127 -3.36 15.64 -32.26
N ALA A 128 -4.44 16.33 -32.62
CA ALA A 128 -5.53 16.66 -31.70
C ALA A 128 -6.28 15.43 -31.15
N PRO A 129 -6.81 14.49 -31.95
CA PRO A 129 -7.46 13.29 -31.43
C PRO A 129 -6.47 12.32 -30.76
N VAL A 130 -5.28 12.12 -31.33
CA VAL A 130 -4.27 11.20 -30.76
C VAL A 130 -3.79 11.71 -29.40
N ASN A 131 -3.49 13.00 -29.27
CA ASN A 131 -3.08 13.58 -27.99
C ASN A 131 -4.16 13.41 -26.94
N LYS A 132 -5.44 13.65 -27.26
CA LYS A 132 -6.56 13.45 -26.32
C LYS A 132 -6.64 12.00 -25.81
N TRP A 133 -6.45 11.02 -26.69
CA TRP A 133 -6.44 9.60 -26.30
C TRP A 133 -5.22 9.24 -25.45
N VAL A 134 -4.03 9.74 -25.79
CA VAL A 134 -2.81 9.56 -24.99
C VAL A 134 -2.99 10.16 -23.60
N TYR A 135 -3.52 11.39 -23.50
CA TYR A 135 -3.82 12.02 -22.21
C TYR A 135 -4.82 11.20 -21.38
N LEU A 136 -5.86 10.65 -22.01
CA LEU A 136 -6.85 9.81 -21.33
C LEU A 136 -6.24 8.51 -20.77
N ILE A 137 -5.40 7.83 -21.55
CA ILE A 137 -4.69 6.62 -21.11
C ILE A 137 -3.72 6.96 -19.97
N CYS A 138 -2.94 8.04 -20.10
CA CYS A 138 -2.04 8.51 -19.04
C CYS A 138 -2.80 8.85 -17.76
N LEU A 139 -3.97 9.48 -17.86
CA LEU A 139 -4.82 9.79 -16.72
C LEU A 139 -5.32 8.52 -16.03
N ILE A 140 -5.78 7.52 -16.78
CA ILE A 140 -6.23 6.23 -16.23
C ILE A 140 -5.08 5.51 -15.52
N LEU A 141 -3.90 5.45 -16.14
CA LEU A 141 -2.72 4.84 -15.53
C LEU A 141 -2.33 5.56 -14.23
N LEU A 142 -2.37 6.90 -14.23
CA LEU A 142 -2.09 7.70 -13.05
C LEU A 142 -3.09 7.42 -11.91
N LEU A 143 -4.39 7.26 -12.23
CA LEU A 143 -5.40 6.86 -11.25
C LEU A 143 -5.14 5.46 -10.68
N ILE A 144 -4.73 4.50 -11.52
CA ILE A 144 -4.35 3.14 -11.08
C ILE A 144 -3.14 3.22 -10.14
N PHE A 145 -2.11 4.00 -10.46
CA PHE A 145 -0.94 4.20 -9.59
C PHE A 145 -1.32 4.82 -8.25
N ILE A 146 -2.19 5.84 -8.24
CA ILE A 146 -2.69 6.46 -6.99
C ILE A 146 -3.47 5.43 -6.17
N ALA A 147 -4.38 4.68 -6.79
CA ALA A 147 -5.15 3.64 -6.11
C ALA A 147 -4.24 2.57 -5.50
N MET A 148 -3.25 2.10 -6.27
CA MET A 148 -2.25 1.14 -5.80
C MET A 148 -1.46 1.69 -4.60
N ALA A 149 -1.00 2.95 -4.67
CA ALA A 149 -0.27 3.59 -3.57
C ALA A 149 -1.11 3.72 -2.30
N ILE A 150 -2.41 4.04 -2.42
CA ILE A 150 -3.35 4.11 -1.29
C ILE A 150 -3.56 2.73 -0.67
N VAL A 151 -3.78 1.70 -1.50
CA VAL A 151 -4.00 0.32 -1.04
C VAL A 151 -2.76 -0.19 -0.29
N VAL A 152 -1.57 -0.06 -0.88
CA VAL A 152 -0.31 -0.50 -0.26
C VAL A 152 -0.07 0.21 1.09
N ARG A 153 -0.31 1.53 1.17
CA ARG A 153 -0.19 2.28 2.43
C ARG A 153 -1.19 1.81 3.48
N SER A 154 -2.41 1.49 3.06
CA SER A 154 -3.49 1.06 3.96
C SER A 154 -3.24 -0.33 4.56
N ILE A 155 -2.59 -1.23 3.80
CA ILE A 155 -2.26 -2.58 4.27
C ILE A 155 -1.05 -2.58 5.21
N LYS A 156 0.04 -1.85 4.88
CA LYS A 156 1.31 -1.88 5.64
C LYS A 156 1.21 -1.20 7.01
N LYS A 157 0.61 -0.01 7.07
CA LYS A 157 0.53 0.83 8.28
C LYS A 157 -0.03 0.13 9.54
N PRO A 158 -1.11 -0.66 9.49
CA PRO A 158 -1.63 -1.34 10.68
C PRO A 158 -0.79 -2.53 11.14
N ILE A 159 0.00 -3.16 10.27
CA ILE A 159 0.87 -4.30 10.61
C ILE A 159 2.07 -3.81 11.42
N ASP A 160 2.75 -2.76 10.94
CA ASP A 160 3.94 -2.22 11.62
C ASP A 160 3.62 -1.76 13.05
N ASN A 161 2.45 -1.16 13.25
CA ASN A 161 2.01 -0.73 14.57
C ASN A 161 1.83 -1.93 15.52
N LEU A 162 1.25 -3.03 15.05
CA LEU A 162 1.09 -4.24 15.87
C LEU A 162 2.43 -4.83 16.28
N TYR A 163 3.42 -4.84 15.38
CA TYR A 163 4.78 -5.30 15.70
C TYR A 163 5.45 -4.45 16.78
N CYS A 164 5.35 -3.11 16.71
CA CYS A 164 5.90 -2.22 17.74
C CYS A 164 5.34 -2.53 19.14
N TYR A 165 4.01 -2.66 19.26
CA TYR A 165 3.39 -3.03 20.53
C TYR A 165 3.75 -4.45 20.97
N SER A 166 3.96 -5.38 20.04
CA SER A 166 4.37 -6.75 20.38
C SER A 166 5.73 -6.77 21.06
N VAL A 167 6.71 -6.06 20.48
CA VAL A 167 8.08 -5.96 21.01
C VAL A 167 8.09 -5.37 22.42
N ILE A 168 7.42 -4.23 22.62
CA ILE A 168 7.34 -3.57 23.94
C ILE A 168 6.75 -4.50 25.01
N ILE A 169 5.72 -5.28 24.66
CA ILE A 169 5.09 -6.21 25.61
C ILE A 169 5.97 -7.43 25.87
N GLU A 170 6.69 -7.92 24.86
CA GLU A 170 7.63 -9.02 25.02
C GLU A 170 8.79 -8.63 25.95
N GLU A 171 9.35 -7.44 25.77
CA GLU A 171 10.36 -6.87 26.66
C GLU A 171 9.81 -6.67 28.08
N ALA A 172 8.57 -6.20 28.24
CA ALA A 172 7.92 -6.10 29.54
C ALA A 172 7.78 -7.48 30.24
N ILE A 173 7.39 -8.52 29.50
CA ILE A 173 7.31 -9.88 30.04
C ILE A 173 8.69 -10.37 30.49
N GLU A 174 9.73 -10.12 29.70
CA GLU A 174 11.09 -10.53 30.03
C GLU A 174 11.63 -9.82 31.28
N GLN A 175 11.46 -8.50 31.36
CA GLN A 175 11.84 -7.73 32.55
C GLN A 175 11.12 -8.24 33.81
N LYS A 176 9.83 -8.56 33.71
CA LYS A 176 9.06 -9.10 34.83
C LYS A 176 9.54 -10.48 35.28
N LYS A 177 9.88 -11.36 34.33
CA LYS A 177 10.51 -12.66 34.60
C LYS A 177 11.86 -12.49 35.29
N TYR A 178 12.69 -11.55 34.83
CA TYR A 178 13.98 -11.24 35.44
C TYR A 178 13.83 -10.79 36.90
N ILE A 179 12.92 -9.85 37.18
CA ILE A 179 12.62 -9.38 38.56
C ILE A 179 12.18 -10.54 39.45
N LYS A 180 11.31 -11.43 38.96
CA LYS A 180 10.83 -12.61 39.69
C LYS A 180 11.97 -13.58 40.00
N ARG A 181 12.88 -13.84 39.06
CA ARG A 181 14.07 -14.69 39.25
C ARG A 181 15.04 -14.09 40.27
N LYS A 182 15.29 -12.78 40.20
CA LYS A 182 16.16 -12.07 41.15
C LYS A 182 15.62 -12.17 42.59
N ARG A 183 14.32 -11.95 42.79
CA ARG A 183 13.68 -12.10 44.11
C ARG A 183 13.82 -13.52 44.69
N LYS A 184 13.61 -14.56 43.87
CA LYS A 184 13.79 -15.96 44.30
C LYS A 184 15.22 -16.28 44.74
N ARG A 185 16.24 -15.76 44.04
CA ARG A 185 17.66 -15.95 44.39
C ARG A 185 18.04 -15.25 45.71
N HIS A 186 17.41 -14.13 46.04
CA HIS A 186 17.64 -13.45 47.32
C HIS A 186 16.91 -14.12 48.49
N LEU A 187 15.77 -14.77 48.25
CA LEU A 187 15.01 -15.47 49.29
C LEU A 187 15.56 -16.88 49.59
N GLY A 188 16.15 -17.58 48.62
CA GLY A 188 16.82 -18.87 48.84
C GLY A 188 18.22 -18.79 49.45
N LYS A 189 18.65 -17.60 49.89
CA LYS A 189 19.93 -17.33 50.57
C LYS A 189 19.74 -16.91 52.04
N ARG A 190 18.52 -17.04 52.58
CA ARG A 190 18.21 -16.80 53.99
C ARG A 190 17.80 -18.10 54.65
#